data_AF-A0A816RZW5-F1
#
_entry.id   AF-A0A816RZW5-F1
#
_cell.length_a   1.000
_cell.length_b   1.000
_cell.length_c   1.000
_cell.angle_alpha   90.00
_cell.angle_beta   90.00
_cell.angle_gamma   90.00
#
_symmetry.space_group_name_H-M   'P 1'
#
loop_
_entity.id
_entity.type
_entity.pdbx_description
1 polymer ?
#
loop_
_entity_poly.entity_id
_entity_poly.type
_entity_poly.pdbx_seq_one_letter_code
_entity_poly.pdbx_strand_id
1 'polypeptide(L)'
;MFLLLETNMAGGSGQWYWNAAPNPFVKDQPTQWTAYSPSDNKTIEDSFIKKATKVELTNHFIYFHERMQVHKQDFNKQRPIKREEKT
;
A
#
# COMPACT_ATOMS: atom_id res chain seq x y z
N MET A 1 -14.50 -22.01 27.24
CA MET A 1 -13.47 -22.50 26.31
C MET A 1 -13.60 -21.69 25.02
N PHE A 2 -12.87 -20.57 24.90
CA PHE A 2 -12.89 -19.75 23.69
C PHE A 2 -11.83 -20.31 22.75
N LEU A 3 -12.27 -20.89 21.63
CA LEU A 3 -11.41 -21.20 20.51
C LEU A 3 -10.93 -19.86 19.93
N LEU A 4 -9.72 -19.46 20.30
CA LEU A 4 -8.92 -18.56 19.49
C LEU A 4 -8.76 -19.26 18.13
N LEU A 5 -9.50 -18.80 17.12
CA LEU A 5 -9.05 -19.00 15.75
C LEU A 5 -7.70 -18.31 15.67
N GLU A 6 -6.63 -19.08 15.78
CA GLU A 6 -5.32 -18.71 15.27
C GLU A 6 -5.49 -18.60 13.76
N THR A 7 -6.01 -17.44 13.31
CA THR A 7 -5.94 -17.02 11.93
C THR A 7 -4.49 -17.13 11.54
N ASN A 8 -4.20 -18.13 10.69
CA ASN A 8 -2.98 -18.32 9.95
C ASN A 8 -2.22 -16.99 9.81
N MET A 9 -1.24 -16.77 10.66
CA MET A 9 -0.17 -15.79 10.46
C MET A 9 0.78 -16.35 9.40
N ALA A 10 0.22 -16.87 8.30
CA ALA A 10 0.97 -17.08 7.09
C ALA A 10 1.28 -15.67 6.59
N GLY A 11 2.52 -15.24 6.78
CA GLY A 11 3.07 -14.01 6.22
C GLY A 11 3.04 -14.08 4.70
N GLY A 12 1.86 -13.93 4.12
CA GLY A 12 1.66 -13.88 2.68
C GLY A 12 2.35 -12.62 2.18
N SER A 13 3.46 -12.79 1.46
CA SER A 13 4.22 -11.66 0.92
C SER A 13 3.38 -10.91 -0.10
N GLY A 14 2.69 -9.85 0.33
CA GLY A 14 1.99 -8.94 -0.57
C GLY A 14 2.98 -8.15 -1.43
N GLN A 15 2.63 -7.95 -2.70
CA GLN A 15 3.28 -6.96 -3.56
C GLN A 15 2.39 -5.71 -3.61
N TRP A 16 2.95 -4.58 -3.22
CA TRP A 16 2.31 -3.28 -3.26
C TRP A 16 2.70 -2.54 -4.53
N TYR A 17 1.73 -1.76 -5.02
CA TYR A 17 1.86 -0.92 -6.19
C TYR A 17 1.25 0.45 -5.95
N TRP A 18 1.73 1.43 -6.70
CA TRP A 18 1.18 2.79 -6.76
C TRP A 18 0.82 3.15 -8.20
N ASN A 19 -0.21 3.97 -8.40
CA ASN A 19 -0.60 4.42 -9.73
C ASN A 19 0.32 5.57 -10.18
N ALA A 20 1.20 5.28 -11.13
CA ALA A 20 2.18 6.19 -11.70
C ALA A 20 1.65 7.05 -12.84
N ALA A 21 0.38 6.90 -13.23
CA ALA A 21 -0.23 7.78 -14.22
C ALA A 21 -0.06 9.27 -13.84
N PRO A 22 0.13 10.18 -14.80
CA PRO A 22 0.25 11.62 -14.53
C PRO A 22 -0.96 12.17 -13.78
N ASN A 23 -2.17 11.74 -14.17
CA ASN A 23 -3.43 12.08 -13.51
C ASN A 23 -4.11 10.79 -13.00
N PRO A 24 -3.74 10.29 -11.82
CA PRO A 24 -4.08 8.93 -11.39
C PRO A 24 -5.56 8.73 -10.98
N PHE A 25 -6.37 9.78 -11.04
CA PHE A 25 -7.79 9.78 -10.70
C PHE A 25 -8.73 9.91 -11.91
N VAL A 26 -8.19 10.09 -13.12
CA VAL A 26 -9.00 10.18 -14.34
C VAL A 26 -9.36 8.77 -14.81
N LYS A 27 -10.66 8.48 -14.93
CA LYS A 27 -11.17 7.13 -15.26
C LYS A 27 -10.81 6.65 -16.67
N ASP A 28 -10.63 7.59 -17.60
CA ASP A 28 -10.40 7.29 -19.01
C ASP A 28 -8.92 7.22 -19.38
N GLN A 29 -8.02 7.30 -18.38
CA GLN A 29 -6.60 7.11 -18.59
C GLN A 29 -6.17 5.70 -18.17
N PRO A 30 -5.27 5.06 -18.94
CA PRO A 30 -4.73 3.76 -18.55
C PRO A 30 -4.02 3.88 -17.20
N THR A 31 -4.39 3.01 -16.26
CA THR A 31 -3.70 2.94 -14.97
C THR A 31 -2.30 2.38 -15.16
N GLN A 32 -1.29 3.06 -14.63
CA GLN A 32 0.09 2.59 -14.68
C GLN A 32 0.53 2.15 -13.29
N TRP A 33 0.24 0.90 -12.94
CA TRP A 33 0.63 0.36 -11.64
C TRP A 33 2.13 0.06 -11.61
N THR A 34 2.85 0.74 -10.73
CA THR A 34 4.28 0.55 -10.54
C THR A 34 4.53 -0.09 -9.19
N ALA A 35 5.32 -1.15 -9.15
CA ALA A 35 5.67 -1.83 -7.92
C ALA A 35 6.52 -0.93 -7.02
N TYR A 36 6.31 -1.01 -5.71
CA TYR A 36 7.27 -0.44 -4.76
C TYR A 36 8.59 -1.20 -4.80
N SER A 37 9.67 -0.50 -4.44
CA SER A 37 10.99 -1.12 -4.25
C SER A 37 10.89 -2.27 -3.23
N PRO A 38 11.77 -3.29 -3.26
CA PRO A 38 11.72 -4.38 -2.29
C PRO A 38 11.75 -3.91 -0.82
N SER A 39 12.54 -2.87 -0.51
CA SER A 39 12.65 -2.30 0.83
C SER A 39 11.36 -1.58 1.27
N ASP A 40 10.79 -0.76 0.39
CA ASP A 40 9.53 -0.06 0.68
C ASP A 40 8.39 -1.06 0.78
N ASN A 41 8.31 -2.01 -0.15
CA ASN A 41 7.31 -3.07 -0.14
C ASN A 41 7.31 -3.84 1.17
N LYS A 42 8.49 -4.23 1.66
CA LYS A 42 8.62 -4.90 2.96
C LYS A 42 8.10 -4.03 4.10
N THR A 43 8.46 -2.75 4.11
CA THR A 43 8.04 -1.80 5.14
C THR A 43 6.52 -1.59 5.16
N ILE A 44 5.91 -1.47 3.97
CA ILE A 44 4.47 -1.32 3.78
C ILE A 44 3.74 -2.60 4.24
N GLU A 45 4.21 -3.75 3.78
CA GLU A 45 3.60 -5.05 4.11
C GLU A 45 3.70 -5.36 5.61
N ASP A 46 4.86 -5.15 6.24
CA ASP A 46 5.03 -5.35 7.68
C ASP A 46 4.07 -4.47 8.49
N SER A 47 3.84 -3.23 8.03
CA SER A 47 2.92 -2.29 8.68
C SER A 47 1.46 -2.68 8.46
N PHE A 48 1.12 -3.16 7.27
CA PHE A 48 -0.22 -3.65 6.94
C PHE A 48 -0.58 -4.90 7.76
N ILE A 49 0.33 -5.87 7.87
CA ILE A 49 0.14 -7.09 8.69
C ILE A 49 -0.07 -6.74 10.16
N LYS A 50 0.63 -5.71 10.67
CA LYS A 50 0.46 -5.15 12.01
C LYS A 50 -0.85 -4.35 12.18
N LYS A 51 -1.70 -4.29 11.15
CA LYS A 51 -2.96 -3.54 11.13
C LYS A 51 -2.77 -2.04 11.44
N ALA A 52 -1.62 -1.48 11.03
CA ALA A 52 -1.41 -0.04 11.13
C ALA A 52 -2.40 0.71 10.23
N THR A 53 -2.74 1.95 10.59
CA THR A 53 -3.60 2.82 9.77
C THR A 53 -2.80 3.52 8.66
N LYS A 54 -1.53 3.81 8.93
CA LYS A 54 -0.60 4.41 7.98
C LYS A 54 0.84 3.91 8.19
N VAL A 55 1.67 4.09 7.18
CA VAL A 55 3.14 3.94 7.26
C VAL A 55 3.83 5.14 6.61
N GLU A 56 5.00 5.49 7.14
CA GLU A 56 5.84 6.56 6.62
C GLU A 56 6.99 5.97 5.80
N LEU A 57 7.09 6.38 4.54
CA LEU A 57 8.23 6.13 3.66
C LEU A 57 9.08 7.41 3.57
N THR A 58 10.21 7.39 2.86
CA THR A 58 11.12 8.55 2.75
C THR A 58 10.39 9.85 2.38
N ASN A 59 9.60 9.83 1.30
CA ASN A 59 8.96 11.03 0.74
C ASN A 59 7.42 11.04 0.83
N HIS A 60 6.82 9.94 1.31
CA HIS A 60 5.37 9.78 1.27
C HIS A 60 4.84 9.09 2.52
N PHE A 61 3.59 9.36 2.85
CA PHE A 61 2.79 8.52 3.73
C PHE A 61 1.94 7.57 2.89
N ILE A 62 1.76 6.36 3.38
CA ILE A 62 0.79 5.41 2.86
C ILE A 62 -0.33 5.29 3.88
N TYR A 63 -1.56 5.54 3.44
CA TYR A 63 -2.78 5.40 4.21
C TYR A 63 -3.52 4.15 3.74
N PHE A 64 -3.61 3.14 4.61
CA PHE A 64 -4.08 1.81 4.23
C PHE A 64 -5.60 1.74 4.04
N HIS A 65 -6.34 2.47 4.86
CA HIS A 65 -7.80 2.50 4.81
C HIS A 65 -8.30 3.18 3.52
N GLU A 66 -7.71 4.32 3.19
CA GLU A 66 -8.02 5.11 1.99
C GLU A 66 -7.40 4.50 0.72
N ARG A 67 -6.45 3.57 0.87
CA ARG A 67 -5.61 3.03 -0.22
C ARG A 67 -4.92 4.15 -1.00
N MET A 68 -4.28 5.05 -0.27
CA MET A 68 -3.66 6.25 -0.82
C MET A 68 -2.21 6.42 -0.39
N GLN A 69 -1.36 6.83 -1.33
CA GLN A 69 -0.05 7.43 -1.09
C GLN A 69 -0.19 8.95 -1.14
N VAL A 70 0.42 9.67 -0.20
CA VAL A 70 0.39 11.14 -0.12
C VAL A 70 1.81 11.67 0.08
N HIS A 71 2.26 12.61 -0.74
CA HIS A 71 3.58 13.22 -0.61
C HIS A 71 3.68 14.09 0.67
N LYS A 72 4.80 13.98 1.39
CA LYS A 72 4.97 14.65 2.70
C LYS A 72 4.95 16.18 2.64
N GLN A 73 5.47 16.74 1.55
CA GLN A 73 5.59 18.19 1.38
C GLN A 73 4.50 18.78 0.47
N ASP A 74 3.78 17.94 -0.27
CA ASP A 74 2.82 18.38 -1.28
C ASP A 74 1.58 17.49 -1.22
N PHE A 75 0.63 17.87 -0.37
CA PHE A 75 -0.59 17.08 -0.13
C PHE A 75 -1.50 16.98 -1.35
N ASN A 76 -1.26 17.75 -2.42
CA ASN A 76 -1.97 17.61 -3.68
C ASN A 76 -1.40 16.46 -4.53
N LYS A 77 -0.15 16.04 -4.27
CA LYS A 77 0.46 14.87 -4.91
C LYS A 77 0.05 13.60 -4.17
N GLN A 78 -1.11 13.10 -4.55
CA GLN A 78 -1.64 11.85 -4.04
C GLN A 78 -1.79 10.81 -5.16
N ARG A 79 -1.60 9.54 -4.80
CA ARG A 79 -1.66 8.43 -5.75
C ARG A 79 -2.39 7.25 -5.12
N PRO A 80 -3.38 6.65 -5.80
CA PRO A 80 -3.96 5.37 -5.38
C PRO A 80 -2.90 4.29 -5.28
N ILE A 81 -3.09 3.38 -4.32
CA ILE A 81 -2.26 2.19 -4.14
C ILE A 81 -3.10 0.91 -4.16
N LYS A 82 -2.45 -0.22 -4.43
CA LYS A 82 -3.06 -1.55 -4.31
C LYS A 82 -2.06 -2.57 -3.79
N ARG A 83 -2.58 -3.64 -3.21
CA ARG A 83 -1.84 -4.84 -2.82
C ARG A 83 -2.32 -5.99 -3.69
N GLU A 84 -1.40 -6.80 -4.18
CA GLU A 84 -1.67 -8.11 -4.79
C GLU A 84 -1.02 -9.18 -3.94
N GLU A 85 -1.71 -10.30 -3.77
CA GLU A 85 -1.14 -11.47 -3.10
C GLU A 85 -0.20 -12.17 -4.07
N LYS A 86 0.99 -12.55 -3.60
CA LYS A 86 1.85 -13.47 -4.36
C LYS A 86 1.27 -14.88 -4.19
N THR A 87 0.62 -15.35 -5.25
CA THR A 87 0.16 -16.74 -5.40
C THR A 87 1.34 -17.70 -5.54
#